data_AF-A0A9E7GJW9-F1
#
_entry.id   AF-A0A9E7GJW9-F1
#
_cell.length_a   1.000
_cell.length_b   1.000
_cell.length_c   1.000
_cell.angle_alpha   90.00
_cell.angle_beta   90.00
_cell.angle_gamma   90.00
#
_symmetry.space_group_name_H-M   'P 1'
#
loop_
_entity.id
_entity.type
_entity.pdbx_description
1 polymer ?
#
loop_
_entity_poly.entity_id
_entity_poly.type
_entity_poly.pdbx_seq_one_letter_code
_entity_poly.pdbx_strand_id
1 'polypeptide(L)'
;MERRNPTEDYGVSVIRYQSTYLVDIVEERIGRVLRLDSIQSGAAWLGVDVLVFNTWHWWTHKGRSQPWDYVRDGDQVHKDMDRLVAFNKGLTTWAKWVDANINPAATKVFFKGSPHPLQVALCR
;
A
#
# COMPACT_ATOMS: atom_id res chain seq x y z
N MET A 1 3.96 7.18 -37.19
CA MET A 1 4.12 5.98 -36.34
C MET A 1 3.27 6.19 -35.09
N GLU A 2 2.10 5.58 -35.07
CA GLU A 2 1.23 5.59 -33.89
C GLU A 2 1.80 4.63 -32.86
N ARG A 3 2.15 5.14 -31.67
CA ARG A 3 2.63 4.30 -30.58
C ARG A 3 1.45 3.54 -29.99
N ARG A 4 1.11 2.39 -30.57
CA ARG A 4 0.19 1.45 -29.91
C ARG A 4 0.82 1.00 -28.60
N ASN A 5 0.04 1.03 -27.52
CA ASN A 5 0.47 0.49 -26.24
C ASN A 5 0.52 -1.04 -26.39
N PRO A 6 1.69 -1.69 -26.34
CA PRO A 6 1.84 -3.09 -26.76
C PRO A 6 0.97 -4.09 -25.99
N THR A 7 0.42 -3.69 -24.84
CA THR A 7 -0.42 -4.53 -23.98
C THR A 7 -1.89 -4.57 -24.42
N GLU A 8 -2.38 -3.54 -25.11
CA GLU A 8 -3.79 -3.44 -25.54
C GLU A 8 -4.14 -4.51 -26.58
N ASP A 9 -3.19 -4.84 -27.47
CA ASP A 9 -3.36 -5.89 -28.48
C ASP A 9 -3.57 -7.29 -27.88
N TYR A 10 -3.21 -7.47 -26.60
CA TYR A 10 -3.40 -8.72 -25.84
C TYR A 10 -4.54 -8.64 -24.82
N GLY A 11 -5.31 -7.55 -24.81
CA GLY A 11 -6.37 -7.32 -23.81
C GLY A 11 -5.83 -7.07 -22.40
N VAL A 12 -4.55 -6.70 -22.26
CA VAL A 12 -3.89 -6.47 -20.97
C VAL A 12 -3.87 -4.97 -20.64
N SER A 13 -4.32 -4.64 -19.43
CA SER A 13 -4.31 -3.30 -18.86
C SER A 13 -3.40 -3.26 -17.63
N VAL A 14 -2.44 -2.33 -17.62
CA VAL A 14 -1.57 -2.07 -16.46
C VAL A 14 -1.95 -0.74 -15.84
N ILE A 15 -2.38 -0.76 -14.59
CA ILE A 15 -2.78 0.42 -13.83
C ILE A 15 -1.81 0.60 -12.66
N ARG A 16 -1.35 1.83 -12.45
CA ARG A 16 -0.58 2.20 -11.26
C ARG A 16 -1.51 2.86 -10.25
N TYR A 17 -1.72 2.20 -9.11
CA TYR A 17 -2.48 2.75 -8.00
C TYR A 17 -1.53 3.28 -6.93
N GLN A 18 -1.81 4.43 -6.32
CA GLN A 18 -0.92 5.01 -5.32
C GLN A 18 -1.42 4.72 -3.91
N SER A 19 -0.78 3.75 -3.24
CA SER A 19 -0.93 3.54 -1.79
C SER A 19 0.45 3.43 -1.16
N THR A 20 1.00 4.57 -0.73
CA THR A 20 2.42 4.68 -0.36
C THR A 20 2.80 3.86 0.86
N TYR A 21 1.88 3.70 1.82
CA TYR A 21 2.07 2.96 3.07
C TYR A 21 1.19 1.71 3.17
N LEU A 22 0.32 1.45 2.18
CA LEU A 22 -0.74 0.41 2.17
C LEU A 22 -1.84 0.64 3.21
N VAL A 23 -1.48 1.07 4.41
CA VAL A 23 -2.35 1.49 5.49
C VAL A 23 -2.69 2.98 5.41
N ASP A 24 -3.72 3.38 6.14
CA ASP A 24 -4.32 4.70 5.99
C ASP A 24 -3.60 5.78 6.81
N ILE A 25 -3.54 6.98 6.24
CA ILE A 25 -3.27 8.23 6.98
C ILE A 25 -4.58 9.01 7.00
N VAL A 26 -5.08 9.30 8.19
CA VAL A 26 -6.36 9.99 8.39
C VAL A 26 -6.18 11.29 9.16
N GLU A 27 -7.00 12.30 8.86
CA GLU A 27 -7.08 13.50 9.68
C GLU A 27 -7.98 13.25 10.89
N GLU A 28 -7.42 13.43 12.08
CA GLU A 28 -8.13 13.37 13.35
C GLU A 28 -8.00 14.71 14.09
N ARG A 29 -8.76 14.88 15.18
CA ARG A 29 -8.68 16.10 16.02
C ARG A 29 -7.27 16.39 16.56
N ILE A 30 -6.45 15.35 16.71
CA ILE A 30 -5.08 15.47 17.20
C ILE A 30 -4.06 15.81 16.10
N GLY A 31 -4.43 15.68 14.82
CA GLY A 31 -3.54 15.86 13.67
C GLY A 31 -3.67 14.72 12.65
N ARG A 32 -2.69 14.60 11.76
CA ARG A 32 -2.64 13.49 10.77
C ARG A 32 -2.12 12.23 11.45
N VAL A 33 -2.87 11.14 11.38
CA VAL A 33 -2.58 9.89 12.08
C VAL A 33 -2.35 8.77 11.09
N LEU A 34 -1.16 8.15 11.13
CA LEU A 34 -0.90 6.88 10.45
C LEU A 34 -1.54 5.76 11.25
N ARG A 35 -2.59 5.15 10.71
CA ARG A 35 -3.31 4.03 11.35
C ARG A 35 -2.76 2.71 10.85
N LEU A 36 -1.98 2.02 11.69
CA LEU A 36 -1.34 0.76 11.31
C LEU A 36 -2.33 -0.41 11.19
N ASP A 37 -3.57 -0.24 11.65
CA ASP A 37 -4.63 -1.24 11.75
C ASP A 37 -5.73 -1.10 10.69
N SER A 38 -5.59 -0.16 9.73
CA SER A 38 -6.64 0.20 8.79
C SER A 38 -6.17 0.20 7.33
N ILE A 39 -6.99 -0.33 6.43
CA ILE A 39 -6.79 -0.30 4.98
C ILE A 39 -8.13 0.00 4.29
N GLN A 40 -8.36 1.27 3.94
CA GLN A 40 -9.55 1.69 3.20
C GLN A 40 -9.36 1.57 1.69
N SER A 41 -8.13 1.74 1.20
CA SER A 41 -7.80 1.64 -0.23
C SER A 41 -7.95 0.24 -0.82
N GLY A 42 -8.16 -0.79 0.01
CA GLY A 42 -8.19 -2.18 -0.42
C GLY A 42 -9.28 -2.50 -1.44
N ALA A 43 -10.41 -1.78 -1.42
CA ALA A 43 -11.49 -1.96 -2.38
C ALA A 43 -11.03 -1.79 -3.85
N ALA A 44 -10.03 -0.94 -4.09
CA ALA A 44 -9.49 -0.71 -5.43
C ALA A 44 -8.65 -1.89 -5.97
N TRP A 45 -8.28 -2.86 -5.13
CA TRP A 45 -7.45 -4.01 -5.49
C TRP A 45 -8.27 -5.26 -5.81
N LEU A 46 -9.58 -5.23 -5.54
CA LEU A 46 -10.48 -6.35 -5.78
C LEU A 46 -10.76 -6.51 -7.28
N GLY A 47 -10.88 -7.77 -7.72
CA GLY A 47 -11.20 -8.10 -9.11
C GLY A 47 -10.06 -7.89 -10.11
N VAL A 48 -8.84 -7.69 -9.63
CA VAL A 48 -7.60 -7.61 -10.43
C VAL A 48 -6.97 -9.00 -10.52
N ASP A 49 -6.45 -9.38 -11.70
CA ASP A 49 -5.84 -10.69 -11.91
C ASP A 49 -4.42 -10.79 -11.34
N VAL A 50 -3.65 -9.69 -11.37
CA VAL A 50 -2.32 -9.61 -10.76
C VAL A 50 -2.14 -8.31 -9.96
N LEU A 51 -1.79 -8.47 -8.69
CA LEU A 51 -1.43 -7.39 -7.78
C LEU A 51 0.06 -7.42 -7.46
N VAL A 52 0.76 -6.31 -7.69
CA VAL A 52 2.17 -6.15 -7.33
C VAL A 52 2.32 -4.99 -6.37
N PHE A 53 2.65 -5.26 -5.11
CA PHE A 53 2.80 -4.27 -4.05
C PHE A 53 4.26 -3.89 -3.81
N ASN A 54 4.50 -2.62 -3.48
CA ASN A 54 5.78 -2.12 -2.96
C ASN A 54 5.52 -0.80 -2.22
N THR A 55 6.12 -0.66 -1.03
CA THR A 55 5.85 0.46 -0.13
C THR A 55 7.09 0.95 0.64
N TRP A 56 8.18 0.17 0.70
CA TRP A 56 9.33 0.42 1.61
C TRP A 56 9.92 1.84 1.51
N HIS A 57 10.05 2.38 0.29
CA HIS A 57 10.68 3.68 0.04
C HIS A 57 10.17 4.81 0.95
N TRP A 58 8.85 4.83 1.22
CA TRP A 58 8.21 5.92 1.97
C TRP A 58 8.31 5.76 3.49
N TRP A 59 8.50 4.53 3.99
CA TRP A 59 8.56 4.23 5.43
C TRP A 59 9.80 4.80 6.10
N THR A 60 10.85 5.13 5.36
CA THR A 60 12.10 5.64 5.95
C THR A 60 12.09 7.16 6.15
N HIS A 61 11.06 7.85 5.67
CA HIS A 61 10.94 9.31 5.78
C HIS A 61 10.84 9.78 7.24
N LYS A 62 11.50 10.90 7.53
CA LYS A 62 11.50 11.59 8.83
C LYS A 62 11.43 13.11 8.64
N GLY A 63 11.07 13.83 9.69
CA GLY A 63 11.02 15.30 9.68
C GLY A 63 9.98 15.83 8.70
N ARG A 64 10.36 16.81 7.87
CA ARG A 64 9.43 17.47 6.93
C ARG A 64 8.83 16.54 5.87
N SER A 65 9.50 15.42 5.57
CA SER A 65 9.01 14.44 4.58
C SER A 65 8.07 13.40 5.18
N GLN A 66 7.79 13.46 6.49
CA GLN A 66 6.85 12.59 7.17
C GLN A 66 5.41 13.11 6.97
N PRO A 67 4.50 12.30 6.40
CA PRO A 67 3.15 12.75 6.11
C PRO A 67 2.17 12.64 7.29
N TRP A 68 2.58 12.07 8.42
CA TRP A 68 1.77 11.98 9.65
C TRP A 68 2.41 12.73 10.82
N ASP A 69 1.57 13.13 11.77
CA ASP A 69 1.97 13.77 13.03
C ASP A 69 1.98 12.74 14.18
N TYR A 70 1.18 11.69 14.09
CA TYR A 70 1.06 10.61 15.08
C TYR A 70 0.94 9.24 14.40
N VAL A 71 1.27 8.18 15.15
CA VAL A 71 1.11 6.78 14.75
C VAL A 71 0.14 6.10 15.72
N ARG A 72 -0.90 5.47 15.19
CA ARG A 72 -1.87 4.69 15.97
C ARG A 72 -1.61 3.19 15.77
N ASP A 73 -1.48 2.49 16.89
CA ASP A 73 -1.28 1.04 17.00
C ASP A 73 -2.37 0.46 17.89
N GLY A 74 -3.48 0.06 17.27
CA GLY A 74 -4.72 -0.26 17.99
C GLY A 74 -5.23 0.95 18.78
N ASP A 75 -5.32 0.80 20.10
CA ASP A 75 -5.80 1.85 21.00
C ASP A 75 -4.70 2.84 21.43
N GLN A 76 -3.43 2.54 21.12
CA GLN A 76 -2.30 3.38 21.52
C GLN A 76 -1.99 4.43 20.45
N VAL A 77 -1.72 5.66 20.90
CA VAL A 77 -1.30 6.76 20.04
C VAL A 77 0.10 7.20 20.44
N HIS A 78 1.01 7.16 19.48
CA HIS A 78 2.41 7.55 19.64
C HIS A 78 2.69 8.82 18.82
N LYS A 79 3.51 9.72 19.37
CA LYS A 79 3.98 10.88 18.60
C LYS A 79 4.92 10.47 17.46
N ASP A 80 5.71 9.44 17.70
CA ASP A 80 6.49 8.80 16.65
C ASP A 80 6.75 7.32 17.01
N MET A 81 7.14 6.52 16.02
CA MET A 81 7.41 5.08 16.18
C MET A 81 8.66 4.66 15.39
N ASP A 82 9.41 3.67 15.84
CA ASP A 82 10.48 3.10 15.02
C ASP A 82 9.95 2.65 13.64
N ARG A 83 10.68 2.97 12.56
CA ARG A 83 10.19 2.76 11.20
C ARG A 83 10.09 1.29 10.83
N LEU A 84 10.97 0.44 11.34
CA LEU A 84 10.89 -1.00 11.09
C LEU A 84 9.73 -1.61 11.86
N VAL A 85 9.49 -1.15 13.09
CA VAL A 85 8.31 -1.57 13.87
C VAL A 85 7.02 -1.16 13.18
N ALA A 86 6.90 0.11 12.77
CA ALA A 86 5.73 0.62 12.07
C ALA A 86 5.51 -0.10 10.74
N PHE A 87 6.58 -0.31 9.96
CA PHE A 87 6.53 -1.05 8.70
C PHE A 87 6.07 -2.49 8.89
N ASN A 88 6.63 -3.21 9.87
CA ASN A 88 6.26 -4.59 10.16
C ASN A 88 4.77 -4.71 10.54
N LYS A 89 4.28 -3.78 11.37
CA LYS A 89 2.87 -3.73 11.77
C LYS A 89 1.95 -3.44 10.59
N GLY A 90 2.25 -2.40 9.80
CA GLY A 90 1.47 -2.07 8.60
C GLY A 90 1.46 -3.20 7.58
N LEU A 91 2.61 -3.85 7.36
CA LEU A 91 2.72 -5.00 6.46
C LEU A 91 1.94 -6.22 6.98
N THR A 92 1.92 -6.44 8.30
CA THR A 92 1.10 -7.50 8.93
C THR A 92 -0.38 -7.25 8.71
N THR A 93 -0.84 -6.01 8.86
CA THR A 93 -2.23 -5.63 8.57
C THR A 93 -2.57 -5.83 7.10
N TRP A 94 -1.68 -5.44 6.18
CA TRP A 94 -1.85 -5.70 4.75
C TRP A 94 -1.92 -7.18 4.42
N ALA A 95 -1.03 -8.01 4.98
CA ALA A 95 -1.03 -9.45 4.73
C ALA A 95 -2.36 -10.08 5.18
N LYS A 96 -2.85 -9.73 6.38
CA LYS A 96 -4.16 -10.17 6.87
C LYS A 96 -5.31 -9.72 5.98
N TRP A 97 -5.24 -8.50 5.46
CA TRP A 97 -6.24 -7.99 4.52
C TRP A 97 -6.23 -8.80 3.22
N VAL A 98 -5.06 -9.12 2.67
CA VAL A 98 -4.94 -9.97 1.46
C VAL A 98 -5.53 -11.35 1.71
N ASP A 99 -5.16 -12.01 2.80
CA ASP A 99 -5.65 -13.34 3.15
C ASP A 99 -7.18 -13.38 3.31
N ALA A 100 -7.77 -12.30 3.82
CA ALA A 100 -9.21 -12.20 4.04
C ALA A 100 -10.02 -11.83 2.79
N ASN A 101 -9.43 -11.13 1.82
CA ASN A 101 -10.18 -10.49 0.73
C ASN A 101 -9.80 -10.99 -0.68
N ILE A 102 -8.65 -11.63 -0.86
CA ILE A 102 -8.15 -12.05 -2.17
C ILE A 102 -8.28 -13.56 -2.34
N ASN A 103 -8.92 -13.99 -3.42
CA ASN A 103 -8.97 -15.39 -3.81
C ASN A 103 -7.69 -15.76 -4.61
N PRO A 104 -6.78 -16.61 -4.07
CA PRO A 104 -5.52 -16.95 -4.74
C PRO A 104 -5.69 -17.81 -6.01
N ALA A 105 -6.87 -18.40 -6.22
CA ALA A 105 -7.21 -19.10 -7.45
C ALA A 105 -7.49 -18.13 -8.60
N ALA A 106 -8.01 -16.93 -8.29
CA ALA A 106 -8.36 -15.90 -9.28
C ALA A 106 -7.28 -14.83 -9.43
N THR A 107 -6.65 -14.40 -8.32
CA THR A 107 -5.70 -13.30 -8.30
C THR A 107 -4.33 -13.77 -7.83
N LYS A 108 -3.27 -13.32 -8.51
CA LYS A 108 -1.88 -13.52 -8.07
C LYS A 108 -1.36 -12.28 -7.37
N VAL A 109 -0.77 -12.45 -6.19
CA VAL A 109 -0.23 -11.36 -5.38
C VAL A 109 1.29 -11.49 -5.28
N PHE A 110 1.97 -10.39 -5.54
CA PHE A 110 3.42 -10.27 -5.42
C PHE A 110 3.77 -9.06 -4.54
N PHE A 111 4.85 -9.18 -3.78
CA PHE A 111 5.41 -8.07 -3.01
C PHE A 111 6.87 -7.87 -3.41
N LYS A 112 7.22 -6.65 -3.84
CA LYS A 112 8.60 -6.28 -4.21
C LYS A 112 9.25 -5.54 -3.05
N GLY A 113 10.19 -6.20 -2.36
CA GLY A 113 10.96 -5.62 -1.26
C GLY A 113 12.10 -4.67 -1.66
N SER A 114 12.08 -4.12 -2.88
CA SER A 114 13.19 -3.31 -3.42
C SER A 114 12.99 -1.82 -3.12
N PRO A 115 14.06 -1.06 -2.78
CA PRO A 115 13.98 0.37 -2.43
C PRO A 115 13.63 1.31 -3.60
N HIS A 116 13.38 0.79 -4.81
CA HIS A 116 12.96 1.60 -5.97
C HIS A 116 11.44 1.88 -5.93
N PRO A 117 10.98 3.12 -6.24
CA PRO A 117 9.59 3.51 -6.12
C PRO A 117 8.73 2.89 -7.24
N LEU A 118 8.07 1.79 -6.96
CA LEU A 118 6.84 1.39 -7.64
C LEU A 118 5.73 1.42 -6.59
N GLN A 119 4.61 2.08 -6.87
CA GLN A 119 3.61 2.47 -5.87
C GLN A 119 2.41 1.52 -5.73
N VAL A 120 2.48 0.33 -6.35
CA VAL A 120 1.43 -0.67 -6.63
C VAL A 120 1.11 -0.71 -8.13
N ALA A 121 1.26 -1.88 -8.75
CA ALA A 121 0.84 -2.15 -10.11
C ALA A 121 -0.30 -3.18 -10.10
N LEU A 122 -1.37 -2.87 -10.81
CA LEU A 122 -2.54 -3.70 -11.03
C LEU A 122 -2.49 -4.14 -12.50
N CYS A 123 -2.52 -5.44 -12.76
CA CYS A 123 -2.67 -5.94 -14.12
C CYS A 123 -3.99 -6.70 -14.24
N ARG A 124 -4.75 -6.35 -15.27
CA ARG A 124 -5.97 -7.02 -15.70
C ARG A 124 -5.78 -7.47 -17.14
#